data_AF-A0AAI8TW01-F1
#
_entry.id   AF-A0AAI8TW01-F1
#
_cell.length_a   1.000
_cell.length_b   1.000
_cell.length_c   1.000
_cell.angle_alpha   90.00
_cell.angle_beta   90.00
_cell.angle_gamma   90.00
#
_symmetry.space_group_name_H-M   'P 1'
#
loop_
_entity.id
_entity.type
_entity.pdbx_description
1 polymer ?
#
loop_
_entity_poly.entity_id
_entity_poly.type
_entity_poly.pdbx_seq_one_letter_code
_entity_poly.pdbx_strand_id
1 'polypeptide(L)' 'MFSTHDGVAILLTYGPNRDWLKNIQAAGGATMRRHGRTIELTDPRVVPRAQAAAHVKGGIKAIFTRLPFEQAVLLTRVR' A
#
# COMPACT_ATOMS: atom_id res chain seq x y z
N MET A 1 -0.17 -1.55 -7.24
CA MET A 1 0.13 -0.53 -6.21
C MET A 1 -0.47 0.81 -6.62
N PHE A 2 -0.94 1.60 -5.66
CA PHE A 2 -1.65 2.85 -5.86
C PHE A 2 -0.94 3.95 -5.08
N SER A 3 -0.78 5.14 -5.68
CA SER A 3 -0.21 6.29 -4.99
C SER A 3 -1.22 6.88 -4.00
N THR A 4 -0.74 7.24 -2.82
CA THR A 4 -1.55 7.93 -1.80
C THR A 4 -1.03 9.34 -1.55
N HIS A 5 -1.71 10.08 -0.67
CA HIS A 5 -1.27 11.38 -0.15
C HIS A 5 0.16 11.30 0.40
N ASP A 6 0.42 10.32 1.24
CA ASP A 6 1.65 10.23 2.04
C ASP A 6 2.60 9.12 1.58
N GLY A 7 2.23 8.29 0.60
CA GLY A 7 3.05 7.18 0.13
C GLY A 7 2.33 6.27 -0.87
N VAL A 8 2.09 5.02 -0.47
CA VAL A 8 1.50 3.99 -1.32
C VAL A 8 0.47 3.11 -0.61
N ALA A 9 -0.46 2.56 -1.39
CA ALA A 9 -1.35 1.48 -1.01
C ALA A 9 -1.09 0.25 -1.91
N ILE A 10 -0.93 -0.91 -1.30
CA ILE A 10 -0.74 -2.19 -2.01
C ILE A 10 -1.92 -3.10 -1.64
N LEU A 11 -2.73 -3.47 -2.63
CA LEU A 11 -3.83 -4.42 -2.41
C LEU A 11 -3.27 -5.80 -2.10
N LEU A 12 -3.87 -6.46 -1.12
CA LEU A 12 -3.52 -7.81 -0.74
C LEU A 12 -4.37 -8.79 -1.54
N THR A 13 -4.07 -8.91 -2.83
CA THR A 13 -4.84 -9.73 -3.78
C THR A 13 -4.89 -11.21 -3.41
N TYR A 14 -3.92 -11.65 -2.62
CA TYR A 14 -3.82 -13.00 -2.10
C TYR A 14 -4.02 -13.03 -0.57
N GLY A 15 -4.65 -12.02 0.02
CA GLY A 15 -4.85 -11.92 1.47
C GLY A 15 -3.58 -11.57 2.27
N PRO A 16 -3.72 -11.39 3.60
CA PRO A 16 -2.66 -10.82 4.46
C PRO A 16 -1.61 -11.82 4.94
N ASN A 17 -1.80 -13.14 4.77
CA ASN A 17 -0.79 -14.11 5.20
C ASN A 17 0.30 -14.30 4.12
N ARG A 18 1.15 -13.28 3.95
CA ARG A 18 2.23 -13.26 2.95
C ARG A 18 3.57 -12.96 3.63
N ASP A 19 4.60 -13.71 3.28
CA ASP A 19 5.88 -13.58 3.96
C ASP A 19 6.56 -12.23 3.67
N TRP A 20 6.41 -11.69 2.46
CA TRP A 20 6.88 -10.34 2.17
C TRP A 20 6.20 -9.29 3.07
N LEU A 21 4.90 -9.47 3.39
CA LEU A 21 4.16 -8.55 4.24
C LEU A 21 4.66 -8.63 5.69
N LYS A 22 4.86 -9.86 6.19
CA LYS A 22 5.47 -10.09 7.51
C LYS A 22 6.85 -9.45 7.60
N ASN A 23 7.67 -9.59 6.57
CA ASN A 23 9.02 -9.04 6.53
C ASN A 23 9.02 -7.52 6.60
N ILE A 24 8.20 -6.84 5.78
CA ILE A 24 8.16 -5.37 5.81
C ILE A 24 7.55 -4.86 7.12
N GLN A 25 6.60 -5.58 7.72
CA GLN A 25 6.04 -5.25 9.02
C GLN A 25 7.08 -5.40 10.13
N ALA A 26 7.84 -6.51 10.13
CA ALA A 26 8.93 -6.73 11.07
C ALA A 26 10.05 -5.69 10.92
N ALA A 27 10.36 -5.28 9.68
CA ALA A 27 11.34 -4.25 9.39
C ALA A 27 10.83 -2.81 9.63
N GLY A 28 9.52 -2.62 9.82
CA GLY A 28 8.90 -1.30 9.95
C GLY A 28 8.87 -0.47 8.65
N GLY A 29 9.14 -1.09 7.50
CA GLY A 29 9.27 -0.38 6.23
C GLY A 29 9.73 -1.24 5.06
N ALA A 30 9.95 -0.59 3.92
CA ALA A 30 10.41 -1.23 2.70
C ALA A 30 11.03 -0.22 1.72
N THR A 31 12.01 -0.66 0.95
CA THR A 31 12.47 0.07 -0.23
C THR A 31 11.68 -0.39 -1.47
N MET A 32 11.10 0.53 -2.21
CA MET A 32 10.34 0.21 -3.43
C MET A 32 10.97 0.87 -4.66
N ARG A 33 11.14 0.09 -5.74
CA ARG A 33 11.52 0.61 -7.06
C ARG A 33 10.31 0.65 -8.00
N ARG A 34 9.98 1.83 -8.53
CA ARG A 34 8.86 2.04 -9.45
C ARG A 34 9.17 3.14 -10.46
N HIS A 35 8.89 2.90 -11.74
CA HIS A 35 9.11 3.87 -12.82
C HIS A 35 10.52 4.46 -12.81
N GLY A 36 11.53 3.60 -12.66
CA GLY A 36 12.95 3.99 -12.59
C GLY A 36 13.37 4.71 -11.31
N ARG A 37 12.48 4.93 -10.33
CA ARG A 37 12.77 5.61 -9.07
C ARG A 37 12.77 4.64 -7.91
N THR A 38 13.73 4.78 -7.00
CA THR A 38 13.75 4.10 -5.71
C THR A 38 13.18 5.03 -4.64
N ILE A 39 12.25 4.53 -3.84
CA ILE A 39 11.65 5.27 -2.74
C ILE A 39 11.69 4.45 -1.45
N GLU A 40 12.06 5.10 -0.35
CA GLU A 40 11.98 4.52 0.99
C GLU A 40 10.57 4.70 1.55
N LEU A 41 10.05 3.62 2.15
CA LEU A 41 8.73 3.55 2.75
C LEU A 41 8.82 3.05 4.19
N THR A 42 7.93 3.56 5.04
CA THR A 42 7.83 3.21 6.46
C THR A 42 6.37 3.10 6.89
N ASP A 43 6.13 2.73 8.15
CA ASP A 43 4.82 2.60 8.78
C ASP A 43 3.85 1.67 7.99
N PRO A 44 4.19 0.37 7.86
CA PRO A 44 3.34 -0.59 7.16
C PRO A 44 2.08 -0.92 7.97
N ARG A 45 0.92 -0.50 7.47
CA ARG A 45 -0.38 -0.70 8.13
C ARG A 45 -1.35 -1.47 7.24
N VAL A 46 -1.73 -2.67 7.67
CA VAL A 46 -2.79 -3.43 7.02
C VAL A 46 -4.13 -2.86 7.45
N VAL A 47 -4.94 -2.45 6.48
CA VAL A 47 -6.25 -1.82 6.71
C VAL A 47 -7.30 -2.39 5.74
N PRO A 48 -8.59 -2.28 6.07
CA PRO A 48 -9.65 -2.54 5.10
C PRO A 48 -9.49 -1.68 3.85
N ARG A 49 -9.81 -2.23 2.68
CA ARG A 49 -9.69 -1.52 1.39
C ARG A 49 -10.48 -0.22 1.39
N ALA A 50 -11.65 -0.18 2.03
CA ALA A 50 -12.45 1.04 2.15
C ALA A 50 -11.69 2.17 2.87
N GLN A 51 -10.91 1.86 3.92
CA GLN A 51 -10.06 2.84 4.59
C GLN A 51 -8.89 3.26 3.70
N ALA A 52 -8.20 2.30 3.07
CA ALA A 52 -7.12 2.62 2.13
C ALA A 52 -7.58 3.52 0.97
N ALA A 53 -8.82 3.33 0.49
CA ALA A 53 -9.39 4.12 -0.60
C ALA A 53 -9.50 5.61 -0.28
N ALA A 54 -9.66 5.98 0.99
CA ALA A 54 -9.66 7.37 1.42
C ALA A 54 -8.31 8.06 1.13
N HIS A 55 -7.21 7.30 1.13
CA HIS A 55 -5.86 7.81 0.91
C HIS A 55 -5.41 7.79 -0.56
N VAL A 56 -6.09 7.06 -1.45
CA VAL A 56 -5.68 6.92 -2.87
C VAL A 56 -5.96 8.22 -3.65
N LYS A 57 -4.99 8.65 -4.45
CA LYS A 57 -5.07 9.89 -5.25
C LYS A 57 -5.78 9.71 -6.59
N GLY A 58 -6.47 10.76 -7.04
CA GLY A 58 -6.90 10.93 -8.44
C GLY A 58 -7.97 9.95 -8.93
N GLY A 59 -8.19 9.91 -10.25
CA GLY A 59 -9.24 9.11 -10.88
C GLY A 59 -9.12 7.60 -10.68
N ILE A 60 -7.93 7.09 -10.32
CA ILE A 60 -7.73 5.66 -10.04
C ILE A 60 -8.44 5.22 -8.74
N LYS A 61 -8.83 6.15 -7.85
CA LYS A 61 -9.58 5.84 -6.62
C LYS A 61 -10.89 5.10 -6.91
N ALA A 62 -11.62 5.50 -7.96
CA ALA A 62 -12.88 4.85 -8.33
C ALA A 62 -12.68 3.40 -8.76
N ILE A 63 -11.56 3.10 -9.45
CA ILE A 63 -11.17 1.74 -9.80
C ILE A 63 -10.80 0.97 -8.53
N PHE A 64 -9.96 1.56 -7.67
CA PHE A 64 -9.54 0.96 -6.41
C PHE A 64 -10.73 0.55 -5.52
N THR A 65 -11.77 1.38 -5.45
CA THR A 65 -12.99 1.10 -4.67
C THR A 65 -13.87 -0.02 -5.23
N ARG A 66 -13.64 -0.49 -6.46
CA ARG A 66 -14.42 -1.56 -7.09
C ARG A 66 -13.70 -2.90 -7.14
N LEU A 67 -12.43 -2.94 -6.74
CA LEU A 67 -11.64 -4.17 -6.79
C LEU A 67 -12.10 -5.16 -5.70
N PRO A 68 -12.15 -6.47 -5.99
CA PRO A 68 -12.77 -7.49 -5.14
C PRO A 68 -11.87 -7.96 -3.97
N PHE A 69 -10.99 -7.09 -3.46
CA PHE A 69 -10.03 -7.43 -2.42
C PHE A 69 -10.35 -6.72 -1.12
N GLU A 70 -10.36 -7.43 0.00
CA GLU A 70 -10.82 -6.87 1.27
C GLU A 70 -9.82 -5.92 1.94
N GLN A 71 -8.53 -6.15 1.73
CA GLN A 71 -7.48 -5.49 2.50
C GLN A 71 -6.39 -4.89 1.60
N ALA A 72 -5.75 -3.85 2.12
CA ALA A 72 -4.56 -3.25 1.56
C ALA A 72 -3.56 -2.98 2.68
N VAL A 73 -2.27 -2.95 2.33
CA VAL A 73 -1.25 -2.34 3.20
C VAL A 73 -0.99 -0.91 2.73
N LEU A 74 -1.06 0.03 3.66
CA LEU A 74 -0.61 1.41 3.51
C LEU A 74 0.84 1.51 3.97
N LEU A 75 1.64 2.27 3.23
CA LEU A 75 2.97 2.71 3.67
C LEU A 75 3.13 4.20 3.38
N THR A 76 3.89 4.87 4.23
CA THR A 76 4.25 6.29 4.08
C THR A 76 5.66 6.42 3.51
N ARG A 77 5.93 7.50 2.78
CA ARG A 77 7.25 7.78 2.25
C ARG A 77 8.10 8.42 3.34
N VAL A 78 9.35 7.96 3.49
CA VAL A 78 10.34 8.65 4.32
C VAL A 78 10.63 10.01 3.66
N ARG A 79 10.56 11.08 4.45
CA ARG A 79 10.83 12.45 3.97
C ARG A 79 12.31 12.68 3.75
#